data_AF-A0A3D4BK43-F1
#
_entry.id   AF-A0A3D4BK43-F1
#
_cell.length_a   1.000
_cell.length_b   1.000
_cell.length_c   1.000
_cell.angle_alpha   90.00
_cell.angle_beta   90.00
_cell.angle_gamma   90.00
#
_symmetry.space_group_name_H-M   'P 1'
#
loop_
_entity.id
_entity.type
_entity.pdbx_description
1 polymer ?
#
loop_
_entity_poly.entity_id
_entity_poly.type
_entity_poly.pdbx_seq_one_letter_code
_entity_poly.pdbx_strand_id
1 'polypeptide(L)'
;MLSNTITNDMKLDYIKTKNREKLGEYYFQQGLSFLIDKEFEKAYEFFKESLDYITCDCSFISLIKKNILPINIFNDIENGKVNHHQYFFVKGMILSYCDKKEFTYLALESIEKYLTKENNEYGNYVKAKILLSLEKKDEALEYFKTALNLSNNSRLNYRVGRYLCEKQDESGVINLFYSFIENPSSSCCLRELHFGIKSNLQNLKTSLESVENNLVEKFISSNSWLASNAYEKTYLAQIEDIKNIKIINDFLSFLHYNKCVILNKTDDIEEIYRNKYGIDKYENFEDSFDDDNGSSFNDEYYDDNLDMDQQSPEFWDSL
;
A
#
# COMPACT_ATOMS: atom_id res chain seq x y z
N MET A 1 -15.22 9.64 23.56
CA MET A 1 -14.26 8.58 23.96
C MET A 1 -13.78 7.91 22.69
N LEU A 2 -12.58 8.26 22.22
CA LEU A 2 -11.98 7.66 21.02
C LEU A 2 -11.48 6.26 21.38
N SER A 3 -12.05 5.23 20.75
CA SER A 3 -11.64 3.84 20.95
C SER A 3 -10.38 3.54 20.13
N ASN A 4 -9.29 3.13 20.80
CA ASN A 4 -8.02 2.65 20.25
C ASN A 4 -7.35 3.61 19.25
N THR A 5 -6.84 4.73 19.75
CA THR A 5 -5.87 5.57 19.03
C THR A 5 -4.56 4.79 18.89
N ILE A 6 -4.08 4.59 17.65
CA ILE A 6 -2.74 4.03 17.42
C ILE A 6 -1.71 5.01 18.01
N THR A 7 -0.82 4.52 18.86
CA THR A 7 0.19 5.35 19.57
C THR A 7 1.45 5.54 18.73
N ASN A 8 2.30 6.50 19.12
CA ASN A 8 3.62 6.68 18.51
C ASN A 8 4.50 5.42 18.64
N ASP A 9 4.36 4.67 19.72
CA ASP A 9 5.10 3.41 19.91
C ASP A 9 4.68 2.36 18.86
N MET A 10 3.38 2.25 18.58
CA MET A 10 2.88 1.37 17.51
C MET A 10 3.37 1.79 16.13
N LYS A 11 3.53 3.10 15.87
CA LYS A 11 4.13 3.59 14.62
C LYS A 11 5.56 3.08 14.45
N LEU A 12 6.38 3.11 15.50
CA LEU A 12 7.76 2.63 15.45
C LEU A 12 7.82 1.13 15.12
N ASP A 13 6.92 0.32 15.70
CA ASP A 13 6.86 -1.11 15.40
C ASP A 13 6.45 -1.38 13.95
N TYR A 14 5.53 -0.58 13.38
CA TYR A 14 5.16 -0.68 11.97
C TYR A 14 6.30 -0.28 11.03
N ILE A 15 7.11 0.70 11.41
CA ILE A 15 8.32 1.08 10.65
C ILE A 15 9.34 -0.08 10.68
N LYS A 16 9.64 -0.62 11.86
CA LYS A 16 10.60 -1.73 12.03
C LYS A 16 10.22 -2.96 11.21
N THR A 17 8.93 -3.28 11.18
CA THR A 17 8.40 -4.44 10.43
C THR A 17 8.04 -4.14 8.98
N LYS A 18 8.32 -2.91 8.50
CA LYS A 18 7.93 -2.44 7.16
C LYS A 18 6.45 -2.67 6.85
N ASN A 19 5.58 -2.61 7.86
CA ASN A 19 4.14 -2.81 7.72
C ASN A 19 3.45 -1.54 7.22
N ARG A 20 3.56 -1.33 5.90
CA ARG A 20 3.04 -0.11 5.25
C ARG A 20 1.53 0.01 5.36
N GLU A 21 0.76 -1.07 5.29
CA GLU A 21 -0.71 -0.98 5.44
C GLU A 21 -1.10 -0.42 6.82
N LYS A 22 -0.45 -0.86 7.90
CA LYS A 22 -0.72 -0.33 9.25
C LYS A 22 -0.21 1.09 9.46
N LEU A 23 0.91 1.43 8.84
CA LEU A 23 1.42 2.80 8.84
C LEU A 23 0.46 3.75 8.08
N GLY A 24 -0.09 3.31 6.96
CA GLY A 24 -1.10 4.03 6.21
C GLY A 24 -2.41 4.21 6.99
N GLU A 25 -2.87 3.18 7.73
CA GLU A 25 -3.99 3.30 8.68
C GLU A 25 -3.71 4.32 9.80
N TYR A 26 -2.50 4.34 10.36
CA TYR A 26 -2.08 5.32 11.36
C TYR A 26 -2.22 6.75 10.81
N TYR A 27 -1.62 7.03 9.66
CA TYR A 27 -1.69 8.37 9.05
C TYR A 27 -3.13 8.75 8.70
N PHE A 28 -3.95 7.80 8.26
CA PHE A 28 -5.36 8.06 8.03
C PHE A 28 -6.07 8.51 9.31
N GLN A 29 -5.85 7.82 10.43
CA GLN A 29 -6.44 8.18 11.72
C GLN A 29 -6.00 9.57 12.20
N GLN A 30 -4.72 9.92 12.03
CA GLN A 30 -4.24 11.27 12.33
C GLN A 30 -4.94 12.33 11.46
N GLY A 31 -5.11 12.04 10.16
CA GLY A 31 -5.88 12.89 9.25
C GLY A 31 -7.34 13.07 9.69
N LEU A 32 -7.98 12.02 10.20
CA LEU A 32 -9.33 12.13 10.79
C LEU A 32 -9.35 13.01 12.04
N SER A 33 -8.32 12.96 12.89
CA SER A 33 -8.22 13.82 14.07
C SER A 33 -8.15 15.30 13.67
N PHE A 34 -7.25 15.65 12.75
CA PHE A 34 -7.15 17.03 12.26
C PHE A 34 -8.42 17.49 11.53
N LEU A 35 -9.08 16.58 10.82
CA LEU A 35 -10.36 16.87 10.21
C LEU A 35 -11.41 17.26 11.25
N ILE A 36 -11.52 16.52 12.37
CA ILE A 36 -12.46 16.83 13.47
C ILE A 36 -12.23 18.24 14.02
N ASP A 37 -10.96 18.64 14.14
CA ASP A 37 -10.54 19.97 14.58
C ASP A 37 -10.63 21.05 13.47
N LYS A 38 -11.13 20.67 12.28
CA LYS A 38 -11.26 21.50 11.07
C LYS A 38 -9.93 22.04 10.55
N GLU A 39 -8.83 21.37 10.85
CA GLU A 39 -7.50 21.64 10.34
C GLU A 39 -7.29 20.94 8.98
N PHE A 40 -8.01 21.40 7.96
CA PHE A 40 -8.06 20.74 6.64
C PHE A 40 -6.70 20.62 5.94
N GLU A 41 -5.79 21.58 6.13
CA GLU A 41 -4.47 21.55 5.51
C GLU A 41 -3.62 20.41 6.08
N LYS A 42 -3.65 20.21 7.41
CA LYS A 42 -2.97 19.07 8.05
C LYS A 42 -3.64 17.76 7.67
N ALA A 43 -4.97 17.69 7.73
CA ALA A 43 -5.72 16.51 7.35
C ALA A 43 -5.38 16.08 5.90
N TYR A 44 -5.24 17.03 4.98
CA TYR A 44 -4.83 16.81 3.60
C TYR A 44 -3.47 16.11 3.50
N GLU A 45 -2.43 16.62 4.16
CA GLU A 45 -1.09 16.01 4.11
C GLU A 45 -1.10 14.59 4.70
N PHE A 46 -1.77 14.40 5.84
CA PHE A 46 -1.91 13.09 6.47
C PHE A 46 -2.67 12.08 5.60
N PHE A 47 -3.70 12.52 4.86
CA PHE A 47 -4.41 11.63 3.93
C PHE A 47 -3.57 11.29 2.69
N LYS A 48 -2.75 12.20 2.19
CA LYS A 48 -1.80 11.88 1.11
C LYS A 48 -0.75 10.87 1.59
N GLU A 49 -0.14 11.15 2.72
CA GLU A 49 0.88 10.25 3.30
C GLU A 49 0.26 8.87 3.58
N SER A 50 -0.95 8.82 4.10
CA SER A 50 -1.70 7.57 4.25
C SER A 50 -1.83 6.79 2.93
N LEU A 51 -2.22 7.47 1.85
CA LEU A 51 -2.35 6.87 0.52
C LEU A 51 -1.00 6.33 0.02
N ASP A 52 0.13 6.97 0.33
CA ASP A 52 1.46 6.53 -0.12
C ASP A 52 1.95 5.22 0.51
N TYR A 53 1.40 4.89 1.67
CA TYR A 53 1.72 3.66 2.38
C TYR A 53 0.78 2.50 2.04
N ILE A 54 -0.52 2.76 1.90
CA ILE A 54 -1.47 1.67 1.68
C ILE A 54 -1.44 1.14 0.25
N THR A 55 -1.72 -0.15 0.09
CA THR A 55 -2.05 -0.73 -1.22
C THR A 55 -3.56 -0.86 -1.38
N CYS A 56 -4.29 -1.16 -0.30
CA CYS A 56 -5.74 -1.28 -0.29
C CYS A 56 -6.40 -0.44 0.82
N ASP A 57 -7.33 0.44 0.43
CA ASP A 57 -8.02 1.34 1.37
C ASP A 57 -9.28 0.76 2.04
N CYS A 58 -9.49 -0.55 1.95
CA CYS A 58 -10.74 -1.17 2.45
C CYS A 58 -10.92 -1.00 3.97
N SER A 59 -9.82 -0.90 4.73
CA SER A 59 -9.84 -0.68 6.18
C SER A 59 -10.38 0.70 6.56
N PHE A 60 -10.25 1.72 5.70
CA PHE A 60 -10.66 3.09 6.00
C PHE A 60 -12.18 3.22 6.19
N ILE A 61 -12.99 2.39 5.51
CA ILE A 61 -14.44 2.34 5.73
C ILE A 61 -14.74 2.04 7.20
N SER A 62 -14.02 1.08 7.78
CA SER A 62 -14.20 0.71 9.18
C SER A 62 -13.75 1.82 10.13
N LEU A 63 -12.67 2.53 9.79
CA LEU A 63 -12.15 3.65 10.58
C LEU A 63 -13.12 4.84 10.59
N ILE A 64 -13.70 5.19 9.44
CA ILE A 64 -14.70 6.26 9.35
C ILE A 64 -15.95 5.90 10.14
N LYS A 65 -16.45 4.66 10.02
CA LYS A 65 -17.62 4.19 10.77
C LYS A 65 -17.38 4.24 12.29
N LYS A 66 -16.16 3.92 12.75
CA LYS A 66 -15.79 3.98 14.18
C LYS A 66 -15.70 5.40 14.72
N ASN A 67 -15.20 6.35 13.92
CA ASN A 67 -14.95 7.72 14.38
C ASN A 67 -16.20 8.63 14.33
N ILE A 68 -17.36 8.12 13.90
CA ILE A 68 -18.65 8.85 13.81
C ILE A 68 -18.42 10.29 13.31
N LEU A 69 -17.85 10.41 12.11
CA LEU A 69 -17.57 11.72 11.52
C LEU A 69 -18.87 12.50 11.31
N PRO A 70 -19.04 13.65 11.97
CA PRO A 70 -20.25 14.43 11.79
C PRO A 70 -20.14 15.14 10.43
N ILE A 71 -21.00 14.75 9.49
CA ILE A 71 -20.91 15.19 8.08
C ILE A 71 -21.07 16.70 7.92
N ASN A 72 -21.70 17.35 8.91
CA ASN A 72 -21.78 18.80 9.02
C ASN A 72 -20.40 19.50 9.14
N ILE A 73 -19.30 18.75 9.30
CA ILE A 73 -17.94 19.30 9.29
C ILE A 73 -17.59 20.02 7.98
N PHE A 74 -18.31 19.70 6.89
CA PHE A 74 -18.15 20.31 5.57
C PHE A 74 -19.15 21.45 5.28
N ASN A 75 -19.93 21.90 6.28
CA ASN A 75 -20.91 22.98 6.09
C ASN A 75 -20.28 24.39 6.16
N ASP A 76 -19.09 24.53 6.74
CA ASP A 76 -18.57 25.83 7.20
C ASP A 76 -17.67 26.59 6.20
N ILE A 77 -17.82 26.37 4.88
CA ILE A 77 -16.96 27.05 3.87
C ILE A 77 -17.19 28.58 3.82
N GLU A 78 -18.24 29.11 4.46
CA GLU A 78 -18.58 30.54 4.41
C GLU A 78 -17.50 31.46 5.02
N ASN A 79 -16.58 30.94 5.83
CA ASN A 79 -15.50 31.74 6.41
C ASN A 79 -14.19 31.54 5.63
N GLY A 80 -13.75 32.57 4.90
CA GLY A 80 -12.58 32.60 4.01
C GLY A 80 -11.19 32.38 4.65
N LYS A 81 -11.09 31.56 5.71
CA LYS A 81 -9.85 31.11 6.35
C LYS A 81 -9.36 29.74 5.88
N VAL A 82 -10.15 29.02 5.08
CA VAL A 82 -9.81 27.67 4.62
C VAL A 82 -9.09 27.73 3.27
N ASN A 83 -7.95 27.05 3.13
CA ASN A 83 -7.40 26.78 1.82
C ASN A 83 -8.38 25.90 1.02
N HIS A 84 -9.14 26.55 0.13
CA HIS A 84 -10.21 25.91 -0.62
C HIS A 84 -9.74 24.70 -1.42
N HIS A 85 -8.47 24.66 -1.87
CA HIS A 85 -7.97 23.54 -2.66
C HIS A 85 -7.85 22.25 -1.85
N GLN A 86 -7.08 22.28 -0.75
CA GLN A 86 -6.88 21.12 0.14
C GLN A 86 -8.19 20.67 0.78
N TYR A 87 -9.07 21.62 1.11
CA TYR A 87 -10.42 21.34 1.57
C TYR A 87 -11.21 20.47 0.59
N PHE A 88 -11.17 20.79 -0.72
CA PHE A 88 -11.89 20.02 -1.72
C PHE A 88 -11.38 18.58 -1.84
N PHE A 89 -10.06 18.37 -1.69
CA PHE A 89 -9.50 17.02 -1.60
C PHE A 89 -10.02 16.27 -0.37
N VAL A 90 -9.89 16.87 0.82
CA VAL A 90 -10.31 16.24 2.08
C VAL A 90 -11.79 15.88 2.04
N LYS A 91 -12.64 16.79 1.56
CA LYS A 91 -14.07 16.56 1.37
C LYS A 91 -14.33 15.43 0.39
N GLY A 92 -13.70 15.46 -0.79
CA GLY A 92 -13.83 14.40 -1.80
C GLY A 92 -13.40 13.03 -1.28
N MET A 93 -12.25 12.97 -0.62
CA MET A 93 -11.69 11.76 -0.03
C MET A 93 -12.64 11.16 1.01
N ILE A 94 -13.06 11.93 2.02
CA ILE A 94 -13.89 11.40 3.12
C ILE A 94 -15.28 10.99 2.65
N LEU A 95 -15.94 11.85 1.86
CA LEU A 95 -17.28 11.54 1.35
C LEU A 95 -17.28 10.34 0.40
N SER A 96 -16.15 10.01 -0.24
CA SER A 96 -16.03 8.80 -1.09
C SER A 96 -16.15 7.47 -0.32
N TYR A 97 -15.98 7.49 1.01
CA TYR A 97 -16.17 6.31 1.87
C TYR A 97 -17.53 6.29 2.56
N CYS A 98 -18.33 7.35 2.40
CA CYS A 98 -19.67 7.38 2.95
C CYS A 98 -20.59 6.55 2.05
N ASP A 99 -21.29 5.59 2.65
CA ASP A 99 -22.16 4.63 1.95
C ASP A 99 -23.54 5.23 1.63
N LYS A 100 -23.55 6.42 1.03
CA LYS A 100 -24.76 7.09 0.53
C LYS A 100 -24.48 7.81 -0.78
N LYS A 101 -25.34 7.56 -1.77
CA LYS A 101 -25.25 8.11 -3.12
C LYS A 101 -25.20 9.65 -3.15
N GLU A 102 -25.92 10.32 -2.24
CA GLU A 102 -25.88 11.79 -2.10
C GLU A 102 -24.46 12.30 -1.81
N PHE A 103 -23.72 11.62 -0.93
CA PHE A 103 -22.34 11.98 -0.59
C PHE A 103 -21.37 11.62 -1.70
N THR A 104 -21.63 10.56 -2.46
CA THR A 104 -20.83 10.20 -3.63
C THR A 104 -20.84 11.31 -4.69
N TYR A 105 -21.98 11.96 -4.95
CA TYR A 105 -22.04 13.09 -5.89
C TYR A 105 -21.34 14.34 -5.34
N LEU A 106 -21.51 14.65 -4.05
CA LEU A 106 -20.79 15.75 -3.40
C LEU A 106 -19.27 15.51 -3.37
N ALA A 107 -18.85 14.25 -3.21
CA ALA A 107 -17.45 13.84 -3.31
C ALA A 107 -16.91 14.09 -4.72
N LEU A 108 -17.68 13.72 -5.76
CA LEU A 108 -17.31 13.93 -7.15
C LEU A 108 -17.13 15.42 -7.47
N GLU A 109 -18.11 16.25 -7.11
CA GLU A 109 -18.03 17.71 -7.33
C GLU A 109 -16.80 18.30 -6.62
N SER A 110 -16.51 17.85 -5.40
CA SER A 110 -15.36 18.34 -4.64
C SER A 110 -14.04 17.91 -5.28
N ILE A 111 -13.87 16.64 -5.64
CA ILE A 111 -12.61 16.17 -6.22
C ILE A 111 -12.36 16.76 -7.61
N GLU A 112 -13.41 17.06 -8.37
CA GLU A 112 -13.29 17.76 -9.64
C GLU A 112 -12.80 19.20 -9.46
N LYS A 113 -13.34 19.93 -8.47
CA LYS A 113 -12.81 21.26 -8.10
C LYS A 113 -11.35 21.20 -7.66
N TYR A 114 -10.96 20.18 -6.90
CA TYR A 114 -9.55 19.97 -6.54
C TYR A 114 -8.68 19.82 -7.80
N LEU A 115 -9.06 18.91 -8.71
CA LEU A 115 -8.31 18.62 -9.93
C LEU A 115 -8.25 19.79 -10.93
N THR A 116 -9.10 20.81 -10.82
CA THR A 116 -8.99 22.02 -11.67
C THR A 116 -7.73 22.84 -11.41
N LYS A 117 -7.16 22.75 -10.21
CA LYS A 117 -5.92 23.47 -9.85
C LYS A 117 -4.67 22.63 -10.09
N GLU A 118 -4.76 21.33 -9.80
CA GLU A 118 -3.62 20.43 -9.90
C GLU A 118 -4.08 19.03 -10.34
N ASN A 119 -3.53 18.57 -11.46
CA ASN A 119 -3.76 17.21 -11.93
C ASN A 119 -2.68 16.27 -11.37
N ASN A 120 -2.97 15.58 -10.27
CA ASN A 120 -2.06 14.67 -9.60
C ASN A 120 -2.66 13.28 -9.36
N GLU A 121 -1.82 12.32 -8.99
CA GLU A 121 -2.18 10.92 -8.77
C GLU A 121 -3.21 10.74 -7.65
N TYR A 122 -3.15 11.56 -6.59
CA TYR A 122 -4.06 11.44 -5.45
C TYR A 122 -5.49 11.84 -5.84
N GLY A 123 -5.64 12.97 -6.54
CA GLY A 123 -6.93 13.43 -7.02
C GLY A 123 -7.56 12.45 -8.01
N ASN A 124 -6.76 11.96 -8.97
CA ASN A 124 -7.21 10.97 -9.94
C ASN A 124 -7.58 9.64 -9.27
N TYR A 125 -6.82 9.18 -8.27
CA TYR A 125 -7.15 7.99 -7.47
C TYR A 125 -8.51 8.12 -6.77
N VAL A 126 -8.73 9.24 -6.06
CA VAL A 126 -9.99 9.48 -5.35
C VAL A 126 -11.16 9.61 -6.33
N LYS A 127 -10.97 10.31 -7.45
CA LYS A 127 -11.99 10.42 -8.51
C LYS A 127 -12.36 9.05 -9.09
N ALA A 128 -11.38 8.21 -9.42
CA ALA A 128 -11.61 6.86 -9.90
C ALA A 128 -12.43 6.02 -8.91
N LYS A 129 -12.10 6.11 -7.61
CA LYS A 129 -12.86 5.43 -6.54
C LYS A 129 -14.32 5.92 -6.45
N ILE A 130 -14.54 7.22 -6.55
CA ILE A 130 -15.90 7.79 -6.55
C ILE A 130 -16.68 7.27 -7.75
N LEU A 131 -16.06 7.24 -8.94
CA LEU A 131 -16.66 6.71 -10.17
C LEU A 131 -17.00 5.21 -10.05
N LEU A 132 -16.17 4.41 -9.38
CA LEU A 132 -16.50 3.01 -9.05
C LEU A 132 -17.77 2.92 -8.22
N SER A 133 -17.92 3.79 -7.22
CA SER A 133 -19.11 3.85 -6.36
C SER A 133 -20.37 4.30 -7.12
N LEU A 134 -20.18 4.98 -8.26
CA LEU A 134 -21.24 5.35 -9.21
C LEU A 134 -21.42 4.31 -10.33
N GLU A 135 -20.79 3.13 -10.21
CA GLU A 135 -20.83 2.04 -11.19
C GLU A 135 -20.26 2.40 -12.58
N LYS A 136 -19.52 3.51 -12.68
CA LYS A 136 -18.83 3.97 -13.89
C LYS A 136 -17.46 3.32 -14.03
N LYS A 137 -17.48 2.00 -14.12
CA LYS A 137 -16.31 1.13 -14.03
C LYS A 137 -15.20 1.44 -15.07
N ASP A 138 -15.58 1.68 -16.32
CA ASP A 138 -14.61 1.98 -17.40
C ASP A 138 -13.97 3.36 -17.24
N GLU A 139 -14.77 4.39 -16.94
CA GLU A 139 -14.26 5.73 -16.63
C GLU A 139 -13.30 5.68 -15.44
N ALA A 140 -13.65 4.93 -14.38
CA ALA A 140 -12.79 4.77 -13.22
C ALA A 140 -11.43 4.13 -13.57
N LEU A 141 -11.41 3.11 -14.44
CA LEU A 141 -10.16 2.50 -14.87
C LEU A 141 -9.25 3.52 -15.56
N GLU A 142 -9.78 4.35 -16.44
CA GLU A 142 -8.99 5.37 -17.14
C GLU A 142 -8.36 6.36 -16.16
N TYR A 143 -9.11 6.81 -15.14
CA TYR A 143 -8.54 7.65 -14.09
C TYR A 143 -7.50 6.94 -13.22
N PHE A 144 -7.66 5.64 -12.93
CA PHE A 144 -6.58 4.87 -12.26
C PHE A 144 -5.33 4.76 -13.12
N LYS A 145 -5.47 4.57 -14.44
CA LYS A 145 -4.32 4.57 -15.37
C LYS A 145 -3.67 5.94 -15.47
N THR A 146 -4.45 7.02 -15.53
CA THR A 146 -3.93 8.39 -15.49
C THR A 146 -3.12 8.62 -14.22
N ALA A 147 -3.66 8.23 -13.05
CA ALA A 147 -2.93 8.31 -11.79
C ALA A 147 -1.64 7.46 -11.82
N LEU A 148 -1.70 6.23 -12.34
CA LEU A 148 -0.54 5.34 -12.45
C LEU A 148 0.57 5.92 -13.34
N ASN A 149 0.20 6.61 -14.42
CA ASN A 149 1.15 7.30 -15.30
C ASN A 149 1.80 8.53 -14.65
N LEU A 150 1.12 9.16 -13.68
CA LEU A 150 1.66 10.28 -12.91
C LEU A 150 2.57 9.80 -11.78
N SER A 151 2.22 8.67 -11.15
CA SER A 151 2.97 8.07 -10.06
C SER A 151 2.77 6.56 -10.07
N ASN A 152 3.84 5.82 -10.34
CA ASN A 152 3.79 4.37 -10.33
C ASN A 152 4.06 3.83 -8.92
N ASN A 153 3.05 3.25 -8.29
CA ASN A 153 3.12 2.72 -6.93
C ASN A 153 2.15 1.56 -6.71
N SER A 154 2.36 0.85 -5.61
CA SER A 154 1.62 -0.38 -5.26
C SER A 154 0.11 -0.16 -5.24
N ARG A 155 -0.38 0.94 -4.66
CA ARG A 155 -1.81 1.30 -4.58
C ARG A 155 -2.48 1.34 -5.95
N LEU A 156 -1.83 1.98 -6.92
CA LEU A 156 -2.36 2.17 -8.25
C LEU A 156 -2.26 0.90 -9.09
N ASN A 157 -1.14 0.18 -8.99
CA ASN A 157 -0.99 -1.15 -9.59
C ASN A 157 -2.04 -2.13 -9.07
N TYR A 158 -2.34 -2.10 -7.77
CA TYR A 158 -3.40 -2.91 -7.18
C TYR A 158 -4.77 -2.63 -7.81
N ARG A 159 -5.16 -1.35 -7.88
CA ARG A 159 -6.48 -0.96 -8.44
C ARG A 159 -6.63 -1.31 -9.92
N VAL A 160 -5.62 -0.99 -10.72
CA VAL A 160 -5.58 -1.32 -12.15
C VAL A 160 -5.59 -2.84 -12.32
N GLY A 161 -4.73 -3.54 -11.57
CA GLY A 161 -4.57 -4.99 -11.63
C GLY A 161 -5.86 -5.74 -11.34
N ARG A 162 -6.54 -5.41 -10.23
CA ARG A 162 -7.85 -6.01 -9.89
C ARG A 162 -8.87 -5.86 -11.00
N TYR A 163 -8.97 -4.66 -11.57
CA TYR A 163 -9.96 -4.36 -12.56
C TYR A 163 -9.69 -5.09 -13.89
N LEU A 164 -8.41 -5.16 -14.29
CA LEU A 164 -8.00 -5.93 -15.46
C LEU A 164 -8.26 -7.44 -15.27
N CYS A 165 -8.03 -7.99 -14.06
CA CYS A 165 -8.42 -9.36 -13.75
C CYS A 165 -9.94 -9.59 -13.84
N GLU A 166 -10.78 -8.65 -13.37
CA GLU A 166 -12.25 -8.73 -13.57
C GLU A 166 -12.62 -8.79 -15.06
N LYS A 167 -11.84 -8.15 -15.93
CA LYS A 167 -11.98 -8.18 -17.38
C LYS A 167 -11.30 -9.35 -18.08
N GLN A 168 -10.70 -10.27 -17.32
CA GLN A 168 -9.92 -11.40 -17.86
C GLN A 168 -8.72 -10.95 -18.71
N ASP A 169 -8.18 -9.76 -18.43
CA ASP A 169 -6.93 -9.29 -19.02
C ASP A 169 -5.75 -9.77 -18.16
N GLU A 170 -4.88 -10.58 -18.75
CA GLU A 170 -3.72 -11.18 -18.10
C GLU A 170 -2.74 -10.15 -17.53
N SER A 171 -2.70 -8.93 -18.09
CA SER A 171 -1.88 -7.85 -17.53
C SER A 171 -2.37 -7.40 -16.15
N GLY A 172 -3.57 -7.78 -15.73
CA GLY A 172 -4.04 -7.59 -14.37
C GLY A 172 -3.22 -8.32 -13.33
N VAL A 173 -2.86 -9.58 -13.59
CA VAL A 173 -2.02 -10.40 -12.69
C VAL A 173 -0.64 -9.79 -12.54
N ILE A 174 -0.06 -9.26 -13.63
CA ILE A 174 1.24 -8.60 -13.63
C ILE A 174 1.23 -7.40 -12.67
N ASN A 175 0.21 -6.53 -12.77
CA ASN A 175 0.08 -5.38 -11.89
C ASN A 175 -0.13 -5.81 -10.42
N LEU A 176 -0.92 -6.85 -10.15
CA LEU A 176 -1.11 -7.37 -8.79
C LEU A 176 0.17 -7.97 -8.20
N PHE A 177 0.97 -8.65 -9.01
CA PHE A 177 2.24 -9.22 -8.59
C PHE A 177 3.20 -8.11 -8.16
N TYR A 178 3.48 -7.14 -9.03
CA TYR A 178 4.39 -6.04 -8.70
C TYR A 178 3.87 -5.16 -7.57
N SER A 179 2.55 -4.93 -7.50
CA SER A 179 1.93 -4.26 -6.36
C SER A 179 2.22 -4.96 -5.03
N PHE A 180 2.10 -6.30 -5.00
CA PHE A 180 2.37 -7.08 -3.79
C PHE A 180 3.86 -7.13 -3.45
N ILE A 181 4.74 -7.26 -4.44
CA ILE A 181 6.19 -7.25 -4.19
C ILE A 181 6.65 -5.88 -3.63
N GLU A 182 6.11 -4.78 -4.15
CA GLU A 182 6.43 -3.43 -3.67
C GLU A 182 5.87 -3.16 -2.25
N ASN A 183 4.74 -3.78 -1.90
CA ASN A 183 4.19 -3.73 -0.55
C ASN A 183 3.68 -5.10 -0.06
N PRO A 184 4.59 -5.92 0.50
CA PRO A 184 4.25 -7.26 0.98
C PRO A 184 3.25 -7.26 2.14
N SER A 185 3.10 -6.14 2.87
CA SER A 185 2.15 -6.06 3.98
C SER A 185 0.67 -6.15 3.54
N SER A 186 0.38 -6.05 2.25
CA SER A 186 -0.99 -6.07 1.73
C SER A 186 -1.57 -7.47 1.55
N SER A 187 -2.22 -8.00 2.60
CA SER A 187 -2.97 -9.26 2.52
C SER A 187 -4.12 -9.21 1.49
N CYS A 188 -4.69 -8.01 1.27
CA CYS A 188 -5.68 -7.78 0.23
C CYS A 188 -5.10 -7.93 -1.17
N CYS A 189 -3.90 -7.39 -1.44
CA CYS A 189 -3.25 -7.58 -2.73
C CYS A 189 -2.91 -9.07 -2.97
N LEU A 190 -2.38 -9.76 -1.96
CA LEU A 190 -2.10 -11.19 -2.03
C LEU A 190 -3.34 -12.02 -2.38
N ARG A 191 -4.48 -11.70 -1.75
CA ARG A 191 -5.75 -12.39 -2.01
C ARG A 191 -6.19 -12.28 -3.47
N GLU A 192 -6.07 -11.07 -4.03
CA GLU A 192 -6.48 -10.80 -5.42
C GLU A 192 -5.48 -11.40 -6.41
N LEU A 193 -4.17 -11.36 -6.11
CA LEU A 193 -3.15 -12.05 -6.88
C LEU A 193 -3.45 -13.56 -6.94
N HIS A 194 -3.66 -14.18 -5.77
CA HIS A 194 -4.05 -15.59 -5.67
C HIS A 194 -5.32 -15.90 -6.46
N PHE A 195 -6.32 -15.02 -6.42
CA PHE A 195 -7.55 -15.19 -7.19
C PHE A 195 -7.26 -15.14 -8.70
N GLY A 196 -6.45 -14.18 -9.16
CA GLY A 196 -6.08 -14.00 -10.56
C GLY A 196 -5.28 -15.17 -11.12
N ILE A 197 -4.45 -15.84 -10.32
CA ILE A 197 -3.62 -16.97 -10.76
C ILE A 197 -4.21 -18.35 -10.45
N LYS A 198 -5.48 -18.43 -10.06
CA LYS A 198 -6.09 -19.67 -9.58
C LYS A 198 -5.94 -20.85 -10.56
N SER A 199 -5.98 -20.60 -11.87
CA SER A 199 -5.75 -21.62 -12.90
C SER A 199 -4.31 -22.14 -12.94
N ASN A 200 -3.35 -21.30 -12.52
CA ASN A 200 -1.91 -21.58 -12.61
C ASN A 200 -1.36 -22.19 -11.32
N LEU A 201 -2.12 -22.17 -10.21
CA LEU A 201 -1.70 -22.75 -8.93
C LEU A 201 -1.32 -24.24 -9.04
N GLN A 202 -1.94 -24.99 -9.95
CA GLN A 202 -1.58 -26.40 -10.16
C GLN A 202 -0.19 -26.56 -10.76
N ASN A 203 0.28 -25.61 -11.58
CA ASN A 203 1.62 -25.61 -12.17
C ASN A 203 2.68 -25.22 -11.12
N LEU A 204 2.28 -24.55 -10.03
CA LEU A 204 3.15 -24.28 -8.88
C LEU A 204 3.31 -25.49 -7.97
N LYS A 205 2.42 -26.49 -8.03
CA LYS A 205 2.53 -27.69 -7.17
C LYS A 205 3.72 -28.56 -7.53
N THR A 206 4.15 -28.54 -8.79
CA THR A 206 5.29 -29.34 -9.25
C THR A 206 6.64 -28.78 -8.83
N SER A 207 6.71 -27.53 -8.34
CA SER A 207 7.94 -26.92 -7.80
C SER A 207 8.10 -27.07 -6.27
N LEU A 208 7.19 -27.81 -5.61
CA LEU A 208 7.11 -27.90 -4.14
C LEU A 208 8.04 -28.90 -3.47
N GLU A 209 8.77 -29.75 -4.21
CA GLU A 209 9.45 -30.94 -3.64
C GLU A 209 10.52 -30.65 -2.57
N SER A 210 10.76 -29.40 -2.18
CA SER A 210 11.76 -29.02 -1.17
C SER A 210 11.40 -27.85 -0.23
N VAL A 211 10.22 -27.22 -0.34
CA VAL A 211 9.92 -25.99 0.43
C VAL A 211 9.05 -26.28 1.66
N GLU A 212 9.68 -26.39 2.84
CA GLU A 212 8.99 -26.47 4.14
C GLU A 212 8.48 -25.08 4.59
N ASN A 213 7.50 -24.51 3.89
CA ASN A 213 6.89 -23.24 4.26
C ASN A 213 5.35 -23.33 4.23
N ASN A 214 4.73 -23.18 5.41
CA ASN A 214 3.28 -23.24 5.59
C ASN A 214 2.52 -22.16 4.80
N LEU A 215 3.11 -20.98 4.56
CA LEU A 215 2.49 -19.95 3.73
C LEU A 215 2.46 -20.38 2.26
N VAL A 216 3.53 -21.01 1.76
CA VAL A 216 3.58 -21.56 0.40
C VAL A 216 2.53 -22.66 0.24
N GLU A 217 2.47 -23.60 1.19
CA GLU A 217 1.48 -24.68 1.19
C GLU A 217 0.05 -24.12 1.14
N LYS A 218 -0.27 -23.15 2.01
CA LYS A 218 -1.60 -22.53 2.04
C LYS A 218 -1.89 -21.74 0.77
N PHE A 219 -0.91 -21.01 0.24
CA PHE A 219 -1.07 -20.25 -0.99
C PHE A 219 -1.38 -21.14 -2.21
N ILE A 220 -0.87 -22.37 -2.24
CA ILE A 220 -1.08 -23.29 -3.36
C ILE A 220 -2.32 -24.17 -3.17
N SER A 221 -2.60 -24.60 -1.94
CA SER A 221 -3.60 -25.64 -1.66
C SER A 221 -4.94 -25.11 -1.17
N SER A 222 -5.02 -23.88 -0.69
CA SER A 222 -6.23 -23.33 -0.07
C SER A 222 -6.97 -22.35 -0.98
N ASN A 223 -8.10 -21.81 -0.49
CA ASN A 223 -8.75 -20.71 -1.17
C ASN A 223 -8.05 -19.38 -0.83
N SER A 224 -8.27 -18.37 -1.68
CA SER A 224 -7.58 -17.08 -1.57
C SER A 224 -7.75 -16.40 -0.21
N TRP A 225 -8.89 -16.59 0.46
CA TRP A 225 -9.15 -16.01 1.78
C TRP A 225 -8.37 -16.69 2.89
N LEU A 226 -8.27 -18.02 2.87
CA LEU A 226 -7.46 -18.76 3.84
C LEU A 226 -5.96 -18.47 3.68
N ALA A 227 -5.48 -18.39 2.44
CA ALA A 227 -4.11 -18.01 2.13
C ALA A 227 -3.80 -16.59 2.64
N SER A 228 -4.62 -15.60 2.28
CA SER A 228 -4.40 -14.21 2.69
C SER A 228 -4.45 -14.02 4.20
N ASN A 229 -5.35 -14.71 4.90
CA ASN A 229 -5.47 -14.60 6.35
C ASN A 229 -4.30 -15.26 7.08
N ALA A 230 -3.80 -16.38 6.58
CA ALA A 230 -2.62 -17.02 7.15
C ALA A 230 -1.39 -16.13 6.97
N TYR A 231 -1.24 -15.52 5.79
CA TYR A 231 -0.20 -14.54 5.53
C TYR A 231 -0.31 -13.35 6.49
N GLU A 232 -1.48 -12.70 6.58
CA GLU A 232 -1.70 -11.53 7.45
C GLU A 232 -1.37 -11.82 8.91
N LYS A 233 -1.82 -12.96 9.44
CA LYS A 233 -1.50 -13.38 10.81
C LYS A 233 -0.01 -13.55 11.03
N THR A 234 0.68 -14.19 10.09
CA THR A 234 2.13 -14.41 10.16
C THR A 234 2.88 -13.08 10.05
N TYR A 235 2.44 -12.20 9.16
CA TYR A 235 3.00 -10.86 8.95
C TYR A 235 2.84 -9.97 10.18
N LEU A 236 1.70 -10.02 10.87
CA LEU A 236 1.51 -9.26 12.11
C LEU A 236 2.33 -9.85 13.27
N ALA A 237 2.46 -11.17 13.36
CA ALA A 237 3.21 -11.85 14.41
C ALA A 237 4.74 -11.72 14.28
N GLN A 238 5.25 -11.14 13.18
CA GLN A 238 6.69 -10.92 12.99
C GLN A 238 7.28 -9.89 13.95
N ILE A 239 6.44 -9.03 14.55
CA ILE A 239 6.85 -8.11 15.61
C ILE A 239 7.35 -8.88 16.83
N GLU A 240 6.76 -10.05 17.11
CA GLU A 240 6.99 -10.81 18.33
C GLU A 240 7.94 -12.02 18.14
N ASP A 241 8.05 -12.56 16.92
CA ASP A 241 8.85 -13.75 16.63
C ASP A 241 9.61 -13.64 15.30
N ILE A 242 10.94 -13.63 15.40
CA ILE A 242 11.87 -13.54 14.26
C ILE A 242 11.72 -14.71 13.27
N LYS A 243 11.21 -15.87 13.71
CA LYS A 243 10.94 -17.00 12.82
C LYS A 243 9.89 -16.65 11.77
N ASN A 244 8.94 -15.78 12.09
CA ASN A 244 7.93 -15.33 11.14
C ASN A 244 8.55 -14.46 10.03
N ILE A 245 9.60 -13.68 10.33
CA ILE A 245 10.34 -12.92 9.31
C ILE A 245 10.93 -13.87 8.28
N LYS A 246 11.59 -14.94 8.74
CA LYS A 246 12.12 -15.98 7.83
C LYS A 246 11.01 -16.62 6.99
N ILE A 247 9.90 -17.02 7.60
CA ILE A 247 8.76 -17.62 6.89
C ILE A 247 8.20 -16.68 5.81
N ILE A 248 8.12 -15.38 6.10
CA ILE A 248 7.66 -14.36 5.12
C ILE A 248 8.68 -14.22 4.00
N ASN A 249 9.97 -14.10 4.31
CA ASN A 249 11.02 -13.96 3.30
C ASN A 249 11.09 -15.18 2.39
N ASP A 250 11.08 -16.39 2.95
CA ASP A 250 11.05 -17.64 2.19
C ASP A 250 9.81 -17.70 1.26
N PHE A 251 8.66 -17.17 1.71
CA PHE A 251 7.46 -17.06 0.90
C PHE A 251 7.60 -16.05 -0.25
N LEU A 252 8.21 -14.89 0.00
CA LEU A 252 8.48 -13.89 -1.04
C LEU A 252 9.49 -14.41 -2.07
N SER A 253 10.56 -15.07 -1.63
CA SER A 253 11.53 -15.74 -2.49
C SER A 253 10.84 -16.82 -3.35
N PHE A 254 9.91 -17.58 -2.78
CA PHE A 254 9.10 -18.53 -3.54
C PHE A 254 8.30 -17.83 -4.66
N LEU A 255 7.64 -16.70 -4.38
CA LEU A 255 6.90 -15.95 -5.40
C LEU A 255 7.81 -15.40 -6.49
N HIS A 256 8.98 -14.87 -6.13
CA HIS A 256 9.98 -14.39 -7.09
C HIS A 256 10.51 -15.51 -7.96
N TYR A 257 10.93 -16.63 -7.37
CA TYR A 257 11.45 -17.79 -8.10
C TYR A 257 10.43 -18.36 -9.09
N ASN A 258 9.14 -18.35 -8.73
CA ASN A 258 8.06 -18.86 -9.57
C ASN A 258 7.37 -17.77 -10.41
N LYS A 259 7.95 -16.57 -10.53
CA LYS A 259 7.36 -15.41 -11.23
C LYS A 259 6.82 -15.78 -12.62
N CYS A 260 7.60 -16.47 -13.44
CA CYS A 260 7.20 -16.80 -14.81
C CYS A 260 5.99 -17.74 -14.88
N VAL A 261 5.89 -18.67 -13.93
CA VAL A 261 4.72 -19.57 -13.79
C VAL A 261 3.49 -18.78 -13.31
N ILE A 262 3.68 -17.89 -12.33
CA ILE A 262 2.62 -17.02 -11.79
C ILE A 262 2.06 -16.12 -12.89
N LEU A 263 2.94 -15.49 -13.67
CA LEU A 263 2.58 -14.52 -14.71
C LEU A 263 2.22 -15.17 -16.05
N ASN A 264 2.37 -16.50 -16.18
CA ASN A 264 2.12 -17.27 -17.40
C ASN A 264 2.85 -16.70 -18.65
N LYS A 265 4.08 -16.24 -18.45
CA LYS A 265 4.85 -15.52 -19.46
C LYS A 265 6.35 -15.83 -19.31
N THR A 266 7.09 -15.71 -20.41
CA THR A 266 8.55 -15.87 -20.46
C THR A 266 9.28 -14.66 -19.87
N ASP A 267 10.60 -14.77 -19.67
CA ASP A 267 11.42 -13.80 -18.89
C ASP A 267 11.37 -12.34 -19.41
N ASP A 268 10.91 -12.09 -20.64
CA ASP A 268 10.81 -10.75 -21.27
C ASP A 268 9.76 -9.81 -20.63
N ILE A 269 9.04 -10.24 -19.59
CA ILE A 269 8.00 -9.44 -18.92
C ILE A 269 8.57 -8.14 -18.35
N GLU A 270 9.80 -8.15 -17.84
CA GLU A 270 10.39 -6.94 -17.28
C GLU A 270 10.60 -5.89 -18.35
N GLU A 271 11.11 -6.28 -19.52
CA GLU A 271 11.26 -5.38 -20.65
C GLU A 271 9.89 -4.86 -21.12
N ILE A 272 8.87 -5.73 -21.21
CA ILE A 272 7.50 -5.32 -21.59
C ILE A 272 6.90 -4.34 -20.56
N TYR A 273 7.09 -4.60 -19.27
CA TYR A 273 6.54 -3.77 -18.20
C TYR A 273 7.30 -2.44 -18.08
N ARG A 274 8.65 -2.47 -18.21
CA ARG A 274 9.51 -1.29 -18.33
C ARG A 274 9.10 -0.44 -19.53
N ASN A 275 8.92 -1.05 -20.71
CA ASN A 275 8.54 -0.35 -21.94
C ASN A 275 7.11 0.21 -21.88
N LYS A 276 6.18 -0.50 -21.23
CA LYS A 276 4.77 -0.08 -21.16
C LYS A 276 4.52 1.01 -20.13
N TYR A 277 5.28 1.04 -19.03
CA TYR A 277 5.03 1.94 -17.89
C TYR A 277 6.23 2.81 -17.51
N GLY A 278 7.34 2.78 -18.28
CA GLY A 278 8.51 3.66 -18.13
C GLY A 278 9.24 3.50 -16.80
N ILE A 279 9.69 2.29 -16.45
CA ILE A 279 10.17 1.98 -15.10
C ILE A 279 11.66 1.65 -15.05
N ASP A 280 12.50 2.62 -14.69
CA ASP A 280 13.94 2.41 -14.45
C ASP A 280 14.27 2.00 -12.99
N LYS A 281 13.27 1.65 -12.16
CA LYS A 281 13.44 1.48 -10.70
C LYS A 281 13.52 0.05 -10.17
N TYR A 282 13.39 -0.99 -11.01
CA TYR A 282 13.36 -2.39 -10.55
C TYR A 282 14.72 -3.09 -10.53
N GLU A 283 15.81 -2.44 -10.92
CA GLU A 283 17.15 -3.06 -10.96
C GLU A 283 17.75 -3.36 -9.58
N ASN A 284 17.16 -2.88 -8.48
CA ASN A 284 17.74 -3.03 -7.14
C ASN A 284 17.14 -4.15 -6.28
N PHE A 285 16.34 -5.06 -6.84
CA PHE A 285 15.81 -6.20 -6.07
C PHE A 285 16.79 -7.37 -5.97
N GLU A 286 17.79 -7.48 -6.85
CA GLU A 286 18.84 -8.50 -6.73
C GLU A 286 19.93 -8.10 -5.71
N ASP A 287 20.22 -6.79 -5.57
CA ASP A 287 21.23 -6.29 -4.63
C ASP A 287 20.74 -6.14 -3.16
N SER A 288 19.48 -6.43 -2.87
CA SER A 288 18.89 -6.23 -1.53
C SER A 288 18.71 -7.51 -0.70
N PHE A 289 19.05 -8.69 -1.25
CA PHE A 289 18.83 -9.97 -0.56
C PHE A 289 20.12 -10.77 -0.29
N ASP A 290 21.26 -10.32 -0.80
CA ASP A 290 22.59 -10.87 -0.54
C ASP A 290 23.48 -9.81 0.14
N ASP A 291 23.25 -9.57 1.43
CA ASP A 291 24.23 -9.18 2.46
C ASP A 291 23.51 -8.41 3.58
N ASP A 292 22.88 -9.17 4.48
CA ASP A 292 22.67 -8.69 5.86
C ASP A 292 23.45 -9.62 6.80
N ASN A 293 24.76 -9.59 6.59
CA ASN A 293 25.77 -10.07 7.51
C ASN A 293 26.89 -9.01 7.57
N GLY A 294 26.54 -7.79 7.97
CA GLY A 294 27.51 -6.71 8.19
C GLY A 294 26.96 -5.33 7.87
N SER A 295 26.32 -4.71 8.85
CA SER A 295 25.99 -3.28 8.82
C SER A 295 27.25 -2.44 8.58
N SER A 296 27.31 -1.69 7.48
CA SER A 296 28.22 -0.53 7.41
C SER A 296 27.41 0.72 7.79
N PHE A 297 27.34 0.96 9.10
CA PHE A 297 27.27 2.32 9.60
C PHE A 297 28.62 2.95 9.24
N ASN A 298 28.68 3.65 8.10
CA ASN A 298 29.81 4.54 7.82
C ASN A 298 29.66 5.79 8.68
N ASP A 299 29.94 5.67 9.98
CA ASP A 299 30.31 6.82 10.80
C ASP A 299 31.82 7.04 10.57
N GLU A 300 32.19 8.18 9.98
CA GLU A 300 33.59 8.54 9.71
C GLU A 300 34.44 8.59 11.00
N TYR A 301 33.80 8.63 12.17
CA TYR A 301 34.46 8.68 13.48
C TYR A 301 34.50 7.33 14.21
N TYR A 302 33.85 6.29 13.69
CA TYR A 302 33.82 4.95 14.29
C TYR A 302 34.95 4.06 13.75
N ASP A 303 35.81 3.56 14.63
CA ASP A 303 36.89 2.63 14.28
C ASP A 303 36.59 1.22 14.83
N ASP A 304 36.35 0.26 13.92
CA ASP A 304 36.07 -1.14 14.22
C ASP A 304 37.19 -1.87 15.00
N ASN A 305 38.39 -1.29 15.06
CA ASN A 305 39.54 -1.88 15.77
C ASN A 305 39.63 -1.46 17.24
N LEU A 306 38.75 -0.57 17.70
CA LEU A 306 38.77 -0.02 19.05
C LEU A 306 37.57 -0.50 19.85
N ASP A 307 37.80 -0.88 21.11
CA ASP A 307 36.71 -1.09 22.05
C ASP A 307 35.92 0.22 22.26
N MET A 308 34.66 0.14 22.68
CA MET A 308 33.78 1.32 22.82
C MET A 308 34.40 2.44 23.65
N ASP A 309 35.08 2.12 24.74
CA ASP A 309 35.75 3.09 25.62
C ASP A 309 37.06 3.66 25.06
N GLN A 310 37.49 3.17 23.91
CA GLN A 310 38.69 3.62 23.18
C GLN A 310 38.35 4.46 21.95
N GLN A 311 37.06 4.60 21.61
CA GLN A 311 36.61 5.43 20.50
C GLN A 311 36.99 6.90 20.70
N SER A 312 37.16 7.62 19.58
CA SER A 312 37.51 9.04 19.59
C SER A 312 36.45 9.87 20.34
N PRO A 313 36.84 11.00 20.97
CA PRO A 313 35.86 11.95 21.51
C PRO A 313 34.84 12.40 20.46
N GLU A 314 35.27 12.55 19.21
CA GLU A 314 34.43 12.94 18.07
C GLU A 314 33.33 11.91 17.77
N PHE A 315 33.57 10.63 18.00
CA PHE A 315 32.54 9.58 17.93
C PHE A 315 31.50 9.74 19.05
N TRP A 316 31.92 10.06 20.28
CA TRP A 316 30.98 10.27 21.37
C TRP A 316 30.14 11.55 21.19
N ASP A 317 30.70 12.54 20.49
CA ASP A 317 30.00 13.78 20.12
C ASP A 317 29.10 13.60 18.89
N SER A 318 29.26 12.53 18.08
CA SER A 318 28.43 12.22 16.90
C SER A 318 27.18 11.40 17.21
N LEU A 319 27.12 10.76 18.39
CA LEU A 319 25.96 10.04 18.93
C LEU A 319 24.93 10.99 19.56
#